data_AF-X0PA95-F1
#
_entry.id   AF-X0PA95-F1
#
_cell.length_a   1.000
_cell.length_b   1.000
_cell.length_c   1.000
_cell.angle_alpha   90.00
_cell.angle_beta   90.00
_cell.angle_gamma   90.00
#
_symmetry.space_group_name_H-M   'P 1'
#
loop_
_entity.id
_entity.type
_entity.pdbx_description
1 polymer ?
#
loop_
_entity_poly.entity_id
_entity_poly.type
_entity_poly.pdbx_seq_one_letter_code
_entity_poly.pdbx_strand_id
1 'polypeptide(L)'
;MLYLSVTGNQDERSEIVSEFYHAGAAYSQNQWSFPQVDKSVMTTVSDLGFAALDLSTVERAFLTAVSHRGMSLDLDGSHQLLRSETYLDLQKKQLRKIQLRNQQLPII
;
A
#
# COMPACT_ATOMS: atom_id res chain seq x y z
N MET A 1 6.13 3.15 3.57
CA MET A 1 5.06 2.18 3.28
C MET A 1 5.41 1.54 1.94
N LEU A 2 5.58 0.22 1.89
CA LEU A 2 5.85 -0.49 0.65
C LEU A 2 4.52 -1.04 0.13
N TYR A 3 4.22 -0.80 -1.13
CA TYR A 3 3.07 -1.39 -1.82
C TYR A 3 3.56 -2.03 -3.12
N LEU A 4 2.89 -3.09 -3.55
CA LEU A 4 3.21 -3.84 -4.76
C LEU A 4 1.92 -4.09 -5.55
N SER A 5 1.84 -3.58 -6.77
CA SER A 5 0.74 -3.90 -7.69
C SER A 5 0.91 -5.32 -8.22
N VAL A 6 0.25 -6.30 -7.60
CA VAL A 6 0.39 -7.71 -8.00
C VAL A 6 -0.41 -8.01 -9.26
N THR A 7 -1.71 -7.71 -9.25
CA THR A 7 -2.65 -7.97 -10.35
C THR A 7 -3.63 -6.81 -10.55
N GLY A 8 -4.46 -6.91 -11.59
CA GLY A 8 -5.56 -5.99 -11.90
C GLY A 8 -5.21 -4.96 -12.98
N ASN A 9 -6.11 -4.01 -13.20
CA ASN A 9 -5.93 -2.98 -14.23
C ASN A 9 -5.06 -1.83 -13.71
N GLN A 10 -3.76 -1.84 -14.04
CA GLN A 10 -2.85 -0.78 -13.62
C GLN A 10 -3.06 0.52 -14.40
N ASP A 11 -3.48 0.44 -15.67
CA ASP A 11 -3.82 1.62 -16.47
C ASP A 11 -4.94 2.44 -15.83
N GLU A 12 -6.01 1.78 -15.39
CA GLU A 12 -7.14 2.42 -14.71
C GLU A 12 -6.73 3.05 -13.37
N ARG A 13 -5.83 2.39 -12.62
CA ARG A 13 -5.28 2.99 -11.39
C ARG A 13 -4.49 4.27 -11.69
N SER A 14 -3.70 4.27 -12.76
CA SER A 14 -2.97 5.46 -13.20
C SER A 14 -3.92 6.57 -13.66
N GLU A 15 -4.99 6.22 -14.37
CA GLU A 15 -6.02 7.17 -14.80
C GLU A 15 -6.69 7.84 -13.61
N ILE A 16 -7.15 7.07 -12.62
CA ILE A 16 -7.80 7.60 -11.41
C ILE A 16 -6.90 8.62 -10.68
N VAL A 17 -5.60 8.34 -10.57
CA VAL A 17 -4.66 9.26 -9.91
C VAL A 17 -4.40 10.50 -10.78
N SER A 18 -4.31 10.34 -12.10
CA SER A 18 -4.21 11.45 -13.04
C SER A 18 -5.41 12.39 -12.94
N GLU A 19 -6.63 11.83 -12.99
CA GLU A 19 -7.89 12.56 -12.84
C GLU A 19 -7.96 13.27 -11.49
N PHE A 20 -7.54 12.61 -10.41
CA PHE A 20 -7.47 13.21 -9.08
C PHE A 20 -6.56 14.44 -9.04
N TYR A 21 -5.38 14.40 -9.65
CA TYR A 21 -4.49 15.57 -9.72
C TYR A 21 -5.07 16.70 -10.57
N HIS A 22 -5.75 16.38 -11.68
CA HIS A 22 -6.43 17.38 -12.49
C HIS A 22 -7.58 18.04 -11.74
N ALA A 23 -8.46 17.24 -11.12
CA ALA A 23 -9.60 17.72 -10.33
C ALA A 23 -9.15 18.57 -9.13
N GLY A 24 -8.03 18.20 -8.49
CA GLY A 24 -7.42 18.95 -7.40
C GLY A 24 -6.62 20.19 -7.85
N ALA A 25 -6.62 20.54 -9.13
CA ALA A 25 -5.86 21.65 -9.71
C ALA A 25 -4.35 21.60 -9.40
N ALA A 26 -3.81 20.40 -9.19
CA ALA A 26 -2.45 20.15 -8.69
C ALA A 26 -1.37 20.92 -9.47
N TYR A 27 -1.50 20.97 -10.79
CA TYR A 27 -0.49 21.57 -11.69
C TYR A 27 -0.56 23.09 -11.81
N SER A 28 -1.57 23.73 -11.20
CA SER A 28 -1.67 25.19 -11.09
C SER A 28 -1.18 25.73 -9.75
N GLN A 29 -0.92 24.84 -8.79
CA GLN A 29 -0.47 25.21 -7.45
C GLN A 29 1.04 25.41 -7.43
N ASN A 30 1.50 26.42 -6.69
CA ASN A 30 2.94 26.71 -6.52
C ASN A 30 3.52 26.15 -5.22
N GLN A 31 2.66 25.64 -4.32
CA GLN A 31 3.09 25.18 -3.00
C GLN A 31 3.82 23.83 -3.06
N TRP A 32 3.41 22.96 -3.98
CA TRP A 32 3.90 21.59 -4.10
C TRP A 32 4.11 21.23 -5.56
N SER A 33 5.09 20.36 -5.83
CA SER A 33 5.30 19.77 -7.15
C SER A 33 4.68 18.39 -7.18
N PHE A 34 3.58 18.25 -7.90
CA PHE A 34 2.90 16.97 -8.08
C PHE A 34 3.44 16.21 -9.29
N PRO A 35 3.47 14.87 -9.27
CA PRO A 35 3.93 14.08 -10.40
C PRO A 35 2.95 14.19 -11.58
N GLN A 36 3.50 14.19 -12.79
CA GLN A 36 2.74 13.89 -14.00
C GLN A 36 2.59 12.38 -14.07
N VAL A 37 1.37 11.88 -14.08
CA VAL A 37 1.12 10.44 -14.11
C VAL A 37 1.28 9.93 -15.53
N ASP A 38 2.22 9.02 -15.72
CA ASP A 38 2.42 8.31 -16.97
C ASP A 38 2.14 6.82 -16.76
N LYS A 39 1.08 6.33 -17.39
CA LYS A 39 0.71 4.91 -17.26
C LYS A 39 1.71 3.97 -17.91
N SER A 40 2.49 4.43 -18.90
CA SER A 40 3.45 3.59 -19.62
C SER A 40 4.64 3.16 -18.75
N VAL A 41 4.90 3.87 -17.65
CA VAL A 41 5.98 3.56 -16.70
C VAL A 41 5.50 2.79 -15.46
N MET A 42 4.23 2.39 -15.43
CA MET A 42 3.62 1.65 -14.31
C MET A 42 3.02 0.34 -14.81
N THR A 43 3.19 -0.76 -14.06
CA THR A 43 2.62 -2.06 -14.44
C THR A 43 2.34 -2.93 -13.20
N THR A 44 1.69 -4.08 -13.41
CA THR A 44 1.53 -5.10 -12.37
C THR A 44 2.60 -6.17 -12.50
N VAL A 45 2.89 -6.90 -11.40
CA VAL A 45 3.82 -8.03 -11.48
C VAL A 45 3.28 -9.11 -12.42
N SER A 46 1.96 -9.33 -12.49
CA SER A 46 1.38 -10.29 -13.45
C SER A 46 1.63 -9.94 -14.91
N ASP A 47 1.77 -8.65 -15.23
CA ASP A 47 2.01 -8.20 -16.60
C ASP A 47 3.49 -8.24 -17.00
N LEU A 48 4.40 -8.55 -16.06
CA LEU A 48 5.84 -8.70 -16.32
C LEU A 48 6.21 -10.06 -16.98
N GLY A 49 5.22 -10.89 -17.33
CA GLY A 49 5.44 -12.15 -18.04
C GLY A 49 5.83 -13.35 -17.15
N PHE A 50 5.55 -13.27 -15.84
CA PHE A 50 5.69 -14.42 -14.96
C PHE A 50 4.52 -15.41 -15.11
N ALA A 51 4.72 -16.66 -14.69
CA ALA A 51 3.62 -17.63 -14.58
C ALA A 51 2.50 -17.06 -13.69
N ALA A 52 1.25 -17.43 -13.97
CA ALA A 52 0.05 -16.87 -13.33
C ALA A 52 0.26 -16.54 -11.84
N LEU A 53 0.31 -15.24 -11.53
CA LEU A 53 0.53 -14.73 -10.19
C LEU A 53 -0.81 -14.39 -9.54
N ASP A 54 -0.99 -14.89 -8.32
CA ASP A 54 -2.03 -14.47 -7.40
C ASP A 54 -1.38 -13.99 -6.08
N LEU A 55 -2.20 -13.47 -5.17
CA LEU A 55 -1.73 -13.01 -3.86
C LEU A 55 -1.01 -14.13 -3.09
N SER A 56 -1.50 -15.37 -3.17
CA SER A 56 -0.92 -16.52 -2.46
C SER A 56 0.48 -16.88 -2.96
N THR A 57 0.73 -16.75 -4.27
CA THR A 57 2.03 -17.02 -4.87
C THR A 57 3.04 -15.94 -4.50
N VAL A 58 2.61 -14.67 -4.47
CA VAL A 58 3.47 -13.58 -4.01
C VAL A 58 3.82 -13.72 -2.53
N GLU A 59 2.85 -14.06 -1.68
CA GLU A 59 3.10 -14.29 -0.25
C GLU A 59 4.14 -15.41 -0.02
N ARG A 60 3.97 -16.54 -0.71
CA ARG A 60 4.94 -17.65 -0.65
C ARG A 60 6.32 -17.25 -1.14
N ALA A 61 6.41 -16.44 -2.21
CA ALA A 61 7.68 -15.95 -2.72
C ALA A 61 8.42 -15.08 -1.68
N PHE A 62 7.69 -14.21 -0.97
CA PHE A 62 8.25 -13.42 0.12
C PHE A 62 8.76 -14.28 1.27
N LEU A 63 7.94 -15.21 1.77
CA LEU A 63 8.33 -16.11 2.86
C LEU A 63 9.55 -16.95 2.50
N THR A 64 9.59 -17.48 1.28
CA THR A 64 10.71 -18.25 0.73
C THR A 64 11.98 -17.39 0.70
N ALA A 65 11.91 -16.18 0.13
CA ALA A 65 13.06 -15.27 0.05
C ALA A 65 13.62 -14.89 1.43
N VAL A 66 12.77 -14.70 2.44
CA VAL A 66 13.19 -14.41 3.82
C VAL A 66 13.85 -15.64 4.47
N SER A 67 13.26 -16.82 4.31
CA SER A 67 13.80 -18.07 4.87
C SER A 67 15.20 -18.41 4.32
N HIS A 68 15.46 -18.16 3.03
CA HIS A 68 16.76 -18.38 2.41
C HIS A 68 17.89 -17.52 2.97
N ARG A 69 17.57 -16.43 3.69
CA ARG A 69 18.57 -15.57 4.33
C ARG A 69 18.89 -15.99 5.77
N GLY A 70 18.41 -17.16 6.21
CA GLY A 70 18.62 -17.66 7.57
C GLY A 70 17.89 -16.83 8.64
N MET A 71 16.91 -16.02 8.24
CA MET A 71 16.06 -15.27 9.16
C MET A 71 14.97 -16.19 9.72
N SER A 72 14.89 -16.29 11.04
CA SER A 72 13.76 -16.96 11.70
C SER A 72 12.54 -16.08 11.61
N LEU A 73 11.45 -16.62 11.05
CA LEU A 73 10.16 -15.96 10.98
C LEU A 73 9.31 -16.39 12.17
N ASP A 74 8.80 -15.42 12.94
CA ASP A 74 7.76 -15.66 13.93
C ASP A 74 6.40 -15.64 13.23
N LEU A 75 5.84 -16.83 13.00
CA LEU A 75 4.54 -17.00 12.36
C LEU A 75 3.38 -17.02 13.38
N ASP A 76 3.68 -17.28 14.65
CA ASP A 76 2.68 -17.59 15.67
C ASP A 76 2.49 -16.47 16.69
N GLY A 77 3.56 -15.71 17.00
CA GLY A 77 3.53 -14.62 17.98
C GLY A 77 2.62 -13.47 17.58
N SER A 78 2.26 -13.36 16.29
CA SER A 78 1.27 -12.41 15.81
C SER A 78 -0.08 -12.59 16.50
N HIS A 79 -0.56 -13.82 16.68
CA HIS A 79 -1.85 -14.08 17.33
C HIS A 79 -1.85 -13.70 18.81
N GLN A 80 -0.73 -13.93 19.51
CA GLN A 80 -0.57 -13.54 20.90
C GLN A 80 -0.48 -12.01 21.04
N LEU A 81 0.30 -11.36 20.17
CA LEU A 81 0.43 -9.91 20.15
C LEU A 81 -0.91 -9.23 19.88
N LEU A 82 -1.64 -9.64 18.84
CA LEU A 82 -2.92 -9.06 18.43
C LEU A 82 -4.01 -9.19 19.50
N ARG A 83 -3.88 -10.16 20.41
CA ARG A 83 -4.80 -10.38 21.54
C ARG A 83 -4.32 -9.75 22.85
N SER A 84 -3.09 -9.26 22.90
CA SER A 84 -2.55 -8.64 24.12
C SER A 84 -3.30 -7.34 24.45
N GLU A 85 -3.53 -7.09 25.73
CA GLU A 85 -4.17 -5.85 26.19
C GLU A 85 -3.39 -4.62 25.74
N THR A 86 -2.05 -4.68 25.81
CA THR A 86 -1.17 -3.60 25.35
C THR A 86 -1.37 -3.28 23.88
N TYR A 87 -1.47 -4.28 23.00
CA TYR A 87 -1.72 -4.05 21.58
C TYR A 87 -3.11 -3.45 21.36
N LEU A 88 -4.15 -4.00 22.00
CA LEU A 88 -5.53 -3.53 21.84
C LEU A 88 -5.69 -2.07 22.28
N ASP A 89 -5.06 -1.68 23.39
CA ASP A 89 -5.09 -0.30 23.88
C ASP A 89 -4.33 0.65 22.97
N LEU A 90 -3.15 0.25 22.48
CA LEU A 90 -2.40 1.02 21.50
C LEU A 90 -3.18 1.15 20.18
N GLN A 91 -3.76 0.07 19.67
CA GLN A 91 -4.56 0.07 18.45
C GLN A 91 -5.73 1.05 18.57
N LYS A 92 -6.52 0.98 19.65
CA LYS A 92 -7.63 1.91 19.89
C LYS A 92 -7.16 3.36 19.93
N LYS A 93 -6.08 3.63 20.67
CA LYS A 93 -5.51 4.98 20.80
C LYS A 93 -5.02 5.53 19.46
N GLN A 94 -4.29 4.73 18.67
CA GLN A 94 -3.76 5.17 17.38
C GLN A 94 -4.85 5.29 16.32
N LEU A 95 -5.82 4.37 16.28
CA LEU A 95 -6.97 4.46 15.39
C LEU A 95 -7.76 5.74 15.65
N ARG A 96 -8.02 6.06 16.93
CA ARG A 96 -8.72 7.30 17.28
C ARG A 96 -7.94 8.54 16.83
N LYS A 97 -6.61 8.54 16.98
CA LYS A 97 -5.76 9.64 16.48
C LYS A 97 -5.82 9.78 14.96
N ILE A 98 -5.76 8.67 14.22
CA ILE A 98 -5.86 8.67 12.75
C ILE A 98 -7.21 9.24 12.31
N GLN A 99 -8.30 8.77 12.92
CA GLN A 99 -9.66 9.26 12.63
C GLN A 99 -9.80 10.76 12.90
N LEU A 100 -9.35 11.23 14.07
CA LEU A 100 -9.42 12.65 14.42
C LEU A 100 -8.61 13.53 13.46
N ARG A 101 -7.40 13.10 13.08
CA ARG A 101 -6.57 13.83 12.11
C ARG A 101 -7.18 13.82 10.72
N ASN A 102 -7.76 12.71 10.29
CA ASN A 102 -8.44 12.60 9.00
C ASN A 102 -9.65 13.54 8.94
N GLN A 103 -10.43 13.65 10.03
CA GLN A 103 -11.55 14.60 10.16
C GLN A 103 -11.11 16.07 10.15
N GLN A 104 -9.86 16.35 10.50
CA GLN A 104 -9.28 17.70 10.49
C GLN A 104 -8.62 18.05 9.14
N LEU A 105 -8.50 17.09 8.22
CA LEU A 105 -8.02 17.40 6.88
C LEU A 105 -9.00 18.36 6.19
N PRO A 106 -8.51 19.37 5.46
CA PRO A 106 -9.38 20.27 4.71
C PRO A 106 -10.29 19.46 3.78
N ILE A 107 -11.59 19.75 3.82
CA ILE A 107 -12.51 19.30 2.78
C ILE A 107 -12.29 20.25 1.61
N ILE A 108 -11.77 19.72 0.51
CA ILE A 108 -11.49 20.44 -0.74
C ILE A 108 -12.72 20.34 -1.63
#